data_AF-A0AAD6YKE0-F1
#
_entry.id   AF-A0AAD6YKE0-F1
#
_cell.length_a   1.000
_cell.length_b   1.000
_cell.length_c   1.000
_cell.angle_alpha   90.00
_cell.angle_beta   90.00
_cell.angle_gamma   90.00
#
_symmetry.space_group_name_H-M   'P 1'
#
loop_
_entity.id
_entity.type
_entity.pdbx_description
1 polymer ?
#
loop_
_entity_poly.entity_id
_entity_poly.type
_entity_poly.pdbx_seq_one_letter_code
_entity_poly.pdbx_strand_id
1 'polypeptide(L)'
;MKFNADVSSSRRKSRKAHFSAPSSIRRKIMSSALSKELRGKYNARSLPIRKDDEVRIVRGKYKGREGKVTQVYRKKWVIHVDRVQRDKSNGATAPIGVHPSNVVITTIKLDKDRCAILPFGVHLRSQSVCTGGQSSNGRTGRSPQRRMMSRWLTCVPSWILLCLSLTCGLQ
;
A
#
# COMPACT_ATOMS: atom_id res chain seq x y z
N MET A 1 19.76 3.32 28.92
CA MET A 1 20.50 2.20 28.28
C MET A 1 19.50 1.38 27.48
N LYS A 2 19.93 0.68 26.44
CA LYS A 2 19.06 -0.22 25.68
C LYS A 2 19.10 -1.60 26.33
N PHE A 3 17.94 -2.19 26.63
CA PHE A 3 17.84 -3.45 27.36
C PHE A 3 17.65 -4.69 26.47
N ASN A 4 17.15 -4.52 25.24
CA ASN A 4 16.96 -5.63 24.30
C ASN A 4 18.28 -6.02 23.61
N ALA A 5 18.68 -7.29 23.77
CA ALA A 5 19.91 -7.86 23.23
C ALA A 5 19.91 -8.01 21.70
N ASP A 6 18.77 -8.31 21.07
CA ASP A 6 18.67 -8.58 19.63
C ASP A 6 18.96 -7.36 18.77
N VAL A 7 18.65 -6.18 19.31
CA VAL A 7 18.78 -4.95 18.55
C VAL A 7 20.15 -4.35 18.84
N SER A 8 21.04 -4.40 17.85
CA SER A 8 22.39 -3.84 18.00
C SER A 8 22.42 -2.34 18.29
N SER A 9 23.41 -1.88 19.06
CA SER A 9 23.74 -0.46 19.31
C SER A 9 24.87 0.06 18.41
N SER A 10 25.55 -0.84 17.70
CA SER A 10 26.68 -0.51 16.85
C SER A 10 26.31 0.46 15.72
N ARG A 11 27.03 1.58 15.65
CA ARG A 11 26.89 2.61 14.61
C ARG A 11 27.02 2.03 13.20
N ARG A 12 27.96 1.10 12.99
CA ARG A 12 28.21 0.48 11.67
C ARG A 12 27.01 -0.34 11.19
N LYS A 13 26.43 -1.16 12.08
CA LYS A 13 25.25 -1.99 11.77
C LYS A 13 24.01 -1.14 11.48
N SER A 14 23.76 -0.11 12.30
CA SER A 14 22.63 0.81 12.11
C SER A 14 22.70 1.58 10.78
N ARG A 15 23.88 2.13 10.43
CA ARG A 15 24.08 2.84 9.15
C ARG A 15 23.89 1.92 7.95
N LYS A 16 24.43 0.69 8.02
CA LYS A 16 24.25 -0.31 6.95
C LYS A 16 22.76 -0.58 6.75
N ALA A 17 22.03 -0.88 7.82
CA ALA A 17 20.58 -1.15 7.78
C ALA A 17 19.77 0.01 7.19
N HIS A 18 20.12 1.27 7.50
CA HIS A 18 19.44 2.44 6.94
C HIS A 18 19.68 2.57 5.43
N PHE A 19 20.95 2.59 4.98
CA PHE A 19 21.25 2.85 3.57
C PHE A 19 20.92 1.67 2.64
N SER A 20 21.03 0.43 3.13
CA SER A 20 20.70 -0.77 2.36
C SER A 20 19.24 -1.21 2.50
N ALA A 21 18.38 -0.43 3.17
CA ALA A 21 16.99 -0.81 3.41
C ALA A 21 16.21 -1.10 2.11
N PRO A 22 15.33 -2.12 2.08
CA PRO A 22 14.40 -2.37 0.99
C PRO A 22 13.27 -1.33 0.96
N SER A 23 12.58 -1.23 -0.18
CA SER A 23 11.59 -0.18 -0.47
C SER A 23 10.45 -0.07 0.55
N SER A 24 9.99 -1.19 1.10
CA SER A 24 8.95 -1.27 2.13
C SER A 24 9.37 -0.60 3.44
N ILE A 25 10.62 -0.83 3.86
CA ILE A 25 11.20 -0.22 5.06
C ILE A 25 11.48 1.27 4.81
N ARG A 26 11.97 1.64 3.62
CA ARG A 26 12.20 3.07 3.28
C ARG A 26 10.92 3.90 3.39
N ARG A 27 9.77 3.35 2.99
CA ARG A 27 8.47 4.02 3.15
C ARG A 27 8.17 4.37 4.61
N LYS A 28 8.46 3.46 5.55
CA LYS A 28 8.21 3.69 6.98
C LYS A 28 9.16 4.75 7.55
N ILE A 29 10.44 4.67 7.16
CA ILE A 29 11.47 5.63 7.57
C ILE A 29 11.17 7.03 7.01
N MET A 30 10.68 7.13 5.76
CA MET A 30 10.27 8.37 5.11
C MET A 30 8.87 8.82 5.57
N SER A 31 8.70 9.01 6.87
CA SER A 31 7.50 9.60 7.47
C SER A 31 7.71 11.09 7.76
N SER A 32 6.62 11.85 7.68
CA SER A 32 6.56 13.27 8.06
C SER A 32 5.61 13.50 9.21
N ALA A 33 5.84 14.59 9.93
CA ALA A 33 4.96 15.04 10.99
C ALA A 33 3.64 15.59 10.42
N LEU A 34 2.53 15.33 11.12
CA LEU A 34 1.24 15.95 10.80
C LEU A 34 1.12 17.33 11.45
N SER A 35 0.31 18.21 10.85
CA SER A 35 -0.15 19.46 11.45
C SER A 35 -0.93 19.19 12.74
N LYS A 36 -1.04 20.20 13.62
CA LYS A 36 -1.75 20.05 14.90
C LYS A 36 -3.23 19.68 14.71
N GLU A 37 -3.87 20.26 13.69
CA GLU A 37 -5.26 19.97 13.32
C GLU A 37 -5.45 18.51 12.92
N LEU A 38 -4.58 18.00 12.05
CA LEU A 38 -4.65 16.60 11.61
C LEU A 38 -4.32 15.61 12.72
N ARG A 39 -3.48 16.00 13.69
CA ARG A 39 -3.20 15.19 14.88
C ARG A 39 -4.46 15.03 15.73
N GLY A 40 -5.25 16.08 15.92
CA GLY A 40 -6.52 15.98 16.65
C GLY A 40 -7.55 15.10 15.92
N LYS A 41 -7.58 15.15 14.58
CA LYS A 41 -8.51 14.35 13.76
C LYS A 41 -8.19 12.86 13.76
N TYR A 42 -6.92 12.51 13.61
CA TYR A 42 -6.49 11.12 13.37
C TYR A 42 -5.71 10.49 14.53
N ASN A 43 -5.45 11.24 15.61
CA ASN A 43 -4.68 10.82 16.78
C ASN A 43 -3.30 10.19 16.45
N ALA A 44 -2.72 10.56 15.30
CA ALA A 44 -1.41 10.09 14.84
C ALA A 44 -0.42 11.25 14.77
N ARG A 45 0.82 11.04 15.20
CA ARG A 45 1.86 12.10 15.19
C ARG A 45 2.51 12.28 13.81
N SER A 46 2.69 11.19 13.08
CA SER A 46 3.41 11.15 11.81
C SER A 46 2.86 10.08 10.87
N LEU A 47 2.95 10.32 9.57
CA LEU A 47 2.54 9.36 8.54
C LEU A 47 3.59 9.23 7.43
N PRO A 48 3.67 8.06 6.76
CA PRO A 48 4.40 7.93 5.51
C PRO A 48 3.85 8.88 4.44
N ILE A 49 4.74 9.59 3.75
CA ILE A 49 4.37 10.54 2.70
C ILE A 49 4.00 9.80 1.42
N ARG A 50 2.97 10.29 0.73
CA ARG A 50 2.57 9.84 -0.60
C ARG A 50 2.64 11.02 -1.59
N LYS A 51 2.44 10.70 -2.86
CA LYS A 51 2.21 11.70 -3.91
C LYS A 51 0.87 12.38 -3.64
N ASP A 52 0.75 13.64 -4.06
CA ASP A 52 -0.44 14.49 -3.94
C ASP A 52 -0.85 14.89 -2.51
N ASP A 53 -0.03 14.58 -1.50
CA ASP A 53 -0.19 15.19 -0.17
C ASP A 53 0.24 16.66 -0.24
N GLU A 54 -0.47 17.54 0.46
CA GLU A 54 -0.01 18.92 0.63
C GLU A 54 0.87 19.03 1.86
N VAL A 55 1.95 19.76 1.66
CA VAL A 55 3.01 19.85 2.63
C VAL A 55 3.52 21.27 2.78
N ARG A 56 3.88 21.61 4.01
CA ARG A 56 4.53 22.86 4.39
C ARG A 56 5.94 22.61 4.87
N ILE A 57 6.89 23.37 4.35
CA ILE A 57 8.30 23.28 4.76
C ILE A 57 8.54 24.10 6.03
N VAL A 58 9.11 23.47 7.05
CA VAL A 58 9.37 24.09 8.36
C VAL A 58 10.83 24.49 8.53
N ARG A 59 11.77 23.72 7.95
CA ARG A 59 13.22 23.90 8.14
C ARG A 59 13.92 24.12 6.79
N GLY A 60 15.01 24.89 6.81
CA GLY A 60 15.88 25.14 5.65
C GLY A 60 15.52 26.38 4.84
N LYS A 61 16.17 26.53 3.67
CA LYS A 61 16.07 27.72 2.79
C LYS A 61 14.66 28.02 2.29
N TYR A 62 13.84 26.99 2.10
CA TYR A 62 12.49 27.09 1.52
C TYR A 62 11.39 27.07 2.58
N LYS A 63 11.69 27.49 3.81
CA LYS A 63 10.72 27.56 4.91
C LYS A 63 9.52 28.43 4.55
N GLY A 64 8.33 28.03 4.99
CA GLY A 64 7.08 28.76 4.79
C GLY A 64 6.42 28.51 3.42
N ARG A 65 7.12 27.86 2.49
CA ARG A 65 6.50 27.42 1.23
C ARG A 65 5.62 26.21 1.46
N GLU A 66 4.46 26.25 0.80
CA GLU A 66 3.47 25.17 0.77
C GLU A 66 3.31 24.69 -0.67
N GLY A 67 3.18 23.38 -0.84
CA GLY A 67 3.01 22.77 -2.14
C GLY A 67 2.58 21.30 -2.03
N LYS A 68 2.16 20.73 -3.16
CA LYS A 68 1.86 19.30 -3.27
C LYS A 68 3.14 18.51 -3.48
N VAL A 69 3.15 17.26 -3.04
CA VAL A 69 4.27 16.35 -3.29
C VAL A 69 4.12 15.75 -4.69
N THR A 70 4.97 16.16 -5.63
CA THR A 70 4.99 15.62 -7.00
C THR A 70 5.44 14.16 -7.00
N GLN A 71 6.56 13.89 -6.32
CA GLN A 71 7.18 12.57 -6.32
C GLN A 71 7.98 12.32 -5.04
N VAL A 72 7.97 11.06 -4.61
CA VAL A 72 8.73 10.56 -3.45
C VAL A 72 9.87 9.70 -3.96
N TYR A 73 11.09 10.24 -3.95
CA TYR A 73 12.28 9.58 -4.46
C TYR A 73 12.97 8.76 -3.36
N ARG A 74 12.52 7.50 -3.19
CA ARG A 74 12.97 6.60 -2.10
C ARG A 74 14.44 6.17 -2.20
N LYS A 75 15.04 6.19 -3.40
CA LYS A 75 16.45 5.77 -3.56
C LYS A 75 17.42 6.79 -2.94
N LYS A 76 17.10 8.09 -3.02
CA LYS A 76 17.89 9.22 -2.50
C LYS A 76 17.37 9.82 -1.19
N TRP A 77 16.34 9.23 -0.57
CA TRP A 77 15.74 9.72 0.69
C TRP A 77 15.16 11.14 0.61
N VAL A 78 14.60 11.49 -0.53
CA VAL A 78 14.20 12.87 -0.85
C VAL A 78 12.76 12.91 -1.37
N ILE A 79 12.06 13.98 -1.05
CA ILE A 79 10.77 14.36 -1.63
C ILE A 79 10.95 15.59 -2.52
N HIS A 80 10.18 15.63 -3.60
CA HIS A 80 10.03 16.80 -4.45
C HIS A 80 8.67 17.44 -4.19
N VAL A 81 8.69 18.75 -3.96
CA VAL A 81 7.50 19.54 -3.63
C VAL A 81 7.29 20.56 -4.73
N ASP A 82 6.04 20.70 -5.16
CA ASP A 82 5.65 21.70 -6.14
C ASP A 82 5.93 23.10 -5.59
N ARG A 83 6.32 24.03 -6.47
CA ARG A 83 6.79 25.39 -6.14
C ARG A 83 8.18 25.47 -5.47
N VAL A 84 8.85 24.34 -5.27
CA VAL A 84 10.22 24.29 -4.73
C VAL A 84 11.18 23.85 -5.83
N GLN A 85 11.50 24.80 -6.70
CA GLN A 85 12.38 24.62 -7.84
C GLN A 85 13.54 25.62 -7.82
N ARG A 86 14.62 25.26 -8.49
CA ARG A 86 15.73 26.16 -8.85
C ARG A 86 15.75 26.35 -10.35
N ASP A 87 16.08 27.55 -10.79
CA ASP A 87 16.27 27.84 -12.20
C ASP A 87 17.72 27.50 -12.57
N LYS A 88 17.92 26.88 -13.73
CA LYS A 88 19.25 26.63 -14.31
C LYS A 88 19.64 27.83 -15.19
N SER A 89 20.93 27.95 -15.51
CA SER A 89 21.43 28.91 -16.51
C SER A 89 20.71 28.79 -17.86
N ASN A 90 20.25 27.59 -18.21
CA ASN A 90 19.57 27.30 -19.46
C ASN A 90 18.08 27.70 -19.45
N GLY A 91 17.60 28.42 -18.43
CA GLY A 91 16.20 28.83 -18.28
C GLY A 91 15.23 27.73 -17.79
N ALA A 92 15.63 26.46 -17.86
CA ALA A 92 14.81 25.35 -17.35
C ALA A 92 14.80 25.28 -15.81
N THR A 93 13.64 24.92 -15.23
CA THR A 93 13.50 24.73 -13.79
C THR A 93 13.79 23.28 -13.38
N ALA A 94 14.42 23.08 -12.21
CA ALA A 94 14.65 21.76 -11.64
C ALA A 94 14.11 21.68 -10.22
N PRO A 95 13.37 20.60 -9.87
CA PRO A 95 12.84 20.43 -8.54
C PRO A 95 13.98 20.17 -7.55
N ILE A 96 13.91 20.84 -6.41
CA ILE A 96 14.88 20.67 -5.34
C ILE A 96 14.41 19.54 -4.44
N GLY A 97 15.38 18.78 -3.94
CA GLY A 97 15.12 17.72 -2.99
C GLY A 97 14.98 18.24 -1.57
N VAL A 98 13.90 17.88 -0.90
CA VAL A 98 13.68 18.17 0.52
C VAL A 98 13.62 16.85 1.29
N HIS A 99 14.15 16.81 2.51
CA HIS A 99 14.02 15.63 3.38
C HIS A 99 12.64 15.63 4.08
N PRO A 100 11.93 14.50 4.17
CA PRO A 100 10.60 14.40 4.77
C PRO A 100 10.49 14.93 6.21
N SER A 101 11.53 14.78 7.03
CA SER A 101 11.51 15.26 8.43
C SER A 101 11.45 16.78 8.57
N ASN A 102 11.81 17.53 7.51
CA ASN A 102 11.82 19.00 7.52
C ASN A 102 10.46 19.60 7.15
N VAL A 103 9.47 18.73 6.94
CA VAL A 103 8.19 19.02 6.32
C VAL A 103 7.06 18.57 7.23
N VAL A 104 5.98 19.34 7.23
CA VAL A 104 4.74 19.05 7.95
C VAL A 104 3.62 18.88 6.93
N ILE A 105 2.87 17.80 7.04
CA ILE A 105 1.71 17.54 6.18
C ILE A 105 0.55 18.42 6.65
N THR A 106 -0.07 19.16 5.72
CA THR A 106 -1.21 20.06 5.97
C THR A 106 -2.53 19.42 5.54
N THR A 107 -2.55 18.76 4.37
CA THR A 107 -3.69 17.96 3.92
C THR A 107 -3.23 16.57 3.49
N ILE A 108 -4.07 15.58 3.76
CA ILE A 108 -3.77 14.16 3.53
C ILE A 108 -4.67 13.65 2.40
N LYS A 109 -4.09 13.01 1.39
CA LYS A 109 -4.87 12.22 0.44
C LYS A 109 -5.31 10.90 1.08
N LEU A 110 -6.62 10.68 1.13
CA LEU A 110 -7.22 9.47 1.71
C LEU A 110 -7.36 8.38 0.62
N ASP A 111 -6.80 7.21 0.91
CA ASP A 111 -6.92 5.99 0.11
C ASP A 111 -7.34 4.83 1.03
N LYS A 112 -7.85 3.73 0.47
CA LYS A 112 -8.24 2.51 1.21
C LYS A 112 -7.14 2.05 2.19
N ASP A 113 -5.92 1.91 1.70
CA ASP A 113 -4.76 1.48 2.50
C ASP A 113 -4.32 2.52 3.54
N ARG A 114 -4.61 3.79 3.31
CA ARG A 114 -4.24 4.87 4.25
C ARG A 114 -5.23 4.91 5.41
N CYS A 115 -6.51 4.72 5.11
CA CYS A 115 -7.56 4.59 6.11
C CYS A 115 -7.29 3.41 7.06
N ALA A 116 -6.73 2.30 6.57
CA ALA A 116 -6.36 1.14 7.40
C ALA A 116 -5.22 1.40 8.40
N ILE A 117 -4.35 2.38 8.14
CA ILE A 117 -3.17 2.69 8.98
C ILE A 117 -3.50 3.73 10.06
N LEU A 118 -4.55 4.52 9.87
CA LEU A 118 -4.94 5.56 10.81
C LEU A 118 -5.71 4.92 11.99
N PRO A 119 -5.27 5.16 13.25
CA PRO A 119 -5.74 4.41 14.41
C PRO A 119 -7.15 4.79 14.90
N PHE A 120 -7.98 5.42 14.06
CA PHE A 120 -9.37 5.74 14.39
C PHE A 120 -10.29 5.51 13.17
N GLY A 121 -11.06 4.43 13.23
CA GLY A 121 -12.51 4.46 12.97
C GLY A 121 -13.07 5.06 11.67
N VAL A 122 -12.34 5.13 10.56
CA VAL A 122 -12.95 5.44 9.24
C VAL A 122 -13.41 4.18 8.50
N HIS A 123 -13.21 2.99 9.09
CA HIS A 123 -13.44 1.70 8.45
C HIS A 123 -14.91 1.46 8.03
N LEU A 124 -15.87 2.16 8.64
CA LEU A 124 -17.31 1.97 8.38
C LEU A 124 -17.99 3.11 7.61
N ARG A 125 -17.41 4.32 7.54
CA ARG A 125 -18.01 5.46 6.81
C ARG A 125 -17.37 5.74 5.45
N SER A 126 -16.15 5.24 5.20
CA SER A 126 -15.39 5.49 3.97
C SER A 126 -15.47 4.38 2.93
N GLN A 127 -16.08 3.22 3.23
CA GLN A 127 -16.24 2.17 2.22
C GLN A 127 -17.09 2.63 1.03
N SER A 128 -18.06 3.52 1.23
CA SER A 128 -18.87 4.11 0.15
C SER A 128 -18.11 5.13 -0.72
N VAL A 129 -17.08 5.80 -0.20
CA VAL A 129 -16.33 6.84 -0.94
C VAL A 129 -15.19 6.24 -1.77
N CYS A 130 -14.76 5.02 -1.45
CA CYS A 130 -13.69 4.31 -2.17
C CYS A 130 -14.20 3.25 -3.16
N THR A 131 -15.51 2.99 -3.21
CA THR A 131 -16.18 2.14 -4.23
C THR A 131 -17.09 3.01 -5.09
N GLY A 132 -16.52 3.94 -5.85
CA GLY A 132 -17.24 4.61 -6.92
C GLY A 132 -17.47 3.64 -8.10
N GLY A 133 -18.73 3.24 -8.30
CA GLY A 133 -19.33 3.01 -9.61
C GLY A 133 -18.77 1.90 -10.51
N GLN A 134 -19.31 0.69 -10.36
CA GLN A 134 -19.81 -0.05 -11.52
C GLN A 134 -21.28 -0.42 -11.25
N SER A 135 -22.16 0.52 -11.55
CA SER A 135 -23.56 0.23 -11.83
C SER A 135 -23.70 0.22 -13.35
N SER A 136 -23.78 -0.96 -13.94
CA SER A 136 -24.40 -1.15 -15.24
C SER A 136 -25.46 -2.23 -15.08
N ASN A 137 -26.69 -1.79 -14.86
CA ASN A 137 -27.87 -2.61 -15.06
C ASN A 137 -27.92 -3.03 -16.53
N GLY A 138 -27.95 -4.34 -16.75
CA GLY A 138 -28.35 -4.96 -18.00
C GLY A 138 -29.19 -6.19 -17.67
N ARG A 139 -30.48 -5.97 -17.40
CA ARG A 139 -31.49 -7.04 -17.43
C ARG A 139 -31.65 -7.49 -18.89
N THR A 140 -31.42 -8.76 -19.16
CA THR A 140 -32.31 -9.52 -20.06
C THR A 140 -32.62 -10.85 -19.40
N GLY A 141 -33.91 -11.09 -19.20
CA GLY A 141 -34.41 -12.34 -18.63
C GLY A 141 -34.31 -13.47 -19.65
N ARG A 142 -33.95 -14.66 -19.15
CA ARG A 142 -34.48 -15.92 -19.65
C ARG A 142 -34.98 -16.73 -18.46
N SER A 143 -36.17 -17.28 -18.66
CA SER A 143 -37.03 -18.00 -17.73
C SER A 143 -36.39 -19.25 -17.11
N PRO A 144 -36.71 -19.59 -15.85
CA PRO A 144 -36.42 -20.91 -15.30
C PRO A 144 -37.60 -21.84 -15.60
N GLN A 145 -37.51 -22.61 -16.68
CA GLN A 145 -38.42 -23.72 -16.90
C GLN A 145 -37.92 -24.92 -16.11
N ARG A 146 -38.66 -25.23 -15.04
CA ARG A 146 -38.57 -26.47 -14.25
C ARG A 146 -38.79 -27.70 -15.14
N ARG A 147 -38.30 -28.83 -14.60
CA ARG A 147 -38.64 -30.26 -14.83
C ARG A 147 -37.56 -30.99 -15.63
N MET A 148 -37.07 -32.16 -15.23
CA MET A 148 -37.62 -33.15 -14.31
C MET A 148 -36.53 -34.04 -13.72
N MET A 149 -36.76 -34.41 -12.47
CA MET A 149 -36.11 -35.51 -11.77
C MET A 149 -36.25 -36.81 -12.57
N SER A 150 -35.15 -37.56 -12.67
CA SER A 150 -35.14 -39.02 -12.69
C SER A 150 -33.67 -39.46 -12.72
N ARG A 151 -33.23 -40.50 -12.04
CA ARG A 151 -33.76 -41.34 -10.98
C ARG A 151 -32.54 -42.18 -10.59
N TRP A 152 -32.38 -42.42 -9.31
CA TRP A 152 -31.50 -43.46 -8.78
C TRP A 152 -31.79 -44.84 -9.42
N LEU A 153 -30.87 -45.78 -9.16
CA LEU A 153 -30.91 -47.23 -9.41
C LEU A 153 -30.43 -47.61 -10.82
N THR A 154 -29.37 -48.39 -11.02
CA THR A 154 -28.93 -49.65 -10.39
C THR A 154 -27.42 -49.81 -10.68
N CYS A 155 -26.55 -50.23 -9.77
CA CYS A 155 -26.33 -51.59 -9.28
C CYS A 155 -25.97 -52.61 -10.39
N VAL A 156 -24.82 -53.26 -10.20
CA VAL A 156 -24.35 -54.58 -10.70
C VAL A 156 -23.13 -54.55 -11.66
N PRO A 157 -22.11 -55.40 -11.42
CA PRO A 157 -20.70 -55.16 -11.68
C PRO A 157 -20.13 -55.93 -12.88
N SER A 158 -19.01 -55.47 -13.44
CA SER A 158 -18.30 -56.20 -14.51
C SER A 158 -16.95 -56.73 -14.02
N TRP A 159 -17.00 -57.87 -13.33
CA TRP A 159 -15.90 -58.85 -13.20
C TRP A 159 -15.91 -59.84 -14.39
N ILE A 160 -16.40 -59.41 -15.57
CA ILE A 160 -16.44 -60.22 -16.78
C ILE A 160 -15.94 -59.37 -17.94
N LEU A 161 -14.61 -59.35 -18.12
CA LEU A 161 -13.92 -59.46 -19.42
C LEU A 161 -12.43 -59.16 -19.23
N LEU A 162 -11.61 -60.15 -19.57
CA LEU A 162 -10.14 -60.25 -19.51
C LEU A 162 -9.58 -60.52 -18.09
N CYS A 163 -9.21 -61.74 -17.67
CA CYS A 163 -8.81 -62.93 -18.42
C CYS A 163 -7.92 -62.62 -19.61
N LEU A 164 -6.75 -62.02 -19.37
CA LEU A 164 -5.59 -62.21 -20.23
C LEU A 164 -4.35 -62.16 -19.34
N SER A 165 -3.82 -63.35 -19.07
CA SER A 165 -2.38 -63.64 -19.03
C SER A 165 -1.48 -62.70 -18.23
N LEU A 166 -1.01 -63.13 -17.05
CA LEU A 166 0.43 -63.28 -16.77
C LEU A 166 0.66 -63.83 -15.35
N THR A 167 1.35 -64.98 -15.30
CA THR A 167 2.31 -65.40 -14.26
C THR A 167 1.81 -65.50 -12.81
N CYS A 168 1.65 -66.73 -12.31
CA CYS A 168 2.71 -67.45 -11.60
C CYS A 168 2.08 -68.52 -10.69
N GLY A 169 2.06 -69.76 -11.17
CA GLY A 169 1.89 -70.97 -10.36
C GLY A 169 3.12 -71.87 -10.59
N LEU A 170 3.36 -72.76 -9.61
CA LEU A 170 4.50 -73.67 -9.42
C LEU A 170 5.75 -72.96 -8.84
N GLN A 171 6.32 -73.36 -7.70
CA GLN A 171 6.34 -74.64 -6.98
C GLN A 171 6.53 -74.38 -5.48
#